data_AF-A0A3N5K1Y0-F1
#
_entry.id   AF-A0A3N5K1Y0-F1
#
_cell.length_a   1.000
_cell.length_b   1.000
_cell.length_c   1.000
_cell.angle_alpha   90.00
_cell.angle_beta   90.00
_cell.angle_gamma   90.00
#
_symmetry.space_group_name_H-M   'P 1'
#
loop_
_entity.id
_entity.type
_entity.pdbx_description
1 polymer ?
#
loop_
_entity_poly.entity_id
_entity_poly.type
_entity_poly.pdbx_seq_one_letter_code
_entity_poly.pdbx_strand_id
1 'polypeptide(L)'
;MADDRIRILAPRASAQRLGTDLTRRRLLGLGATGLAGLVVGPGLLAACGGDDGGSAGGTSGGGGGGGGNGTLNLFTWAEYHSQELLDVFGNVTVTVYSSNEEAIAKLQAAGGTSGFDVIIPTGTYIPQMAADGLVQTLDKDRLANFGNIDPIYLGQEWDPGNDYTVPKDWGSTCWIYDSSVLTEPLATWQ
;
A
#
# COMPACT_ATOMS: atom_id res chain seq x y z
N MET A 1 12.80 -16.53 34.64
CA MET A 1 11.75 -15.96 33.77
C MET A 1 12.44 -14.96 32.86
N ALA A 2 12.66 -15.32 31.59
CA ALA A 2 13.31 -14.44 30.63
C ALA A 2 12.38 -13.25 30.30
N ASP A 3 12.96 -12.06 30.25
CA ASP A 3 12.30 -10.79 29.93
C ASP A 3 11.72 -10.84 28.52
N ASP A 4 10.40 -11.06 28.38
CA ASP A 4 9.68 -11.30 27.12
C ASP A 4 9.39 -10.00 26.32
N ARG A 5 10.23 -8.98 26.51
CA ARG A 5 10.07 -7.64 25.89
C ARG A 5 10.92 -7.54 24.64
N ILE A 6 10.26 -7.36 23.49
CA ILE A 6 10.92 -7.02 22.22
C ILE A 6 11.48 -5.59 22.36
N ARG A 7 12.75 -5.39 22.00
CA ARG A 7 13.41 -4.09 21.96
C ARG A 7 13.67 -3.72 20.51
N ILE A 8 13.08 -2.62 20.05
CA ILE A 8 13.23 -2.11 18.69
C ILE A 8 13.89 -0.74 18.78
N LEU A 9 14.97 -0.54 18.04
CA LEU A 9 15.59 0.77 17.87
C LEU A 9 14.90 1.49 16.71
N ALA A 10 14.23 2.59 17.02
CA ALA A 10 13.53 3.42 16.05
C ALA A 10 13.90 4.90 16.27
N PRO A 11 13.92 5.73 15.20
CA PRO A 11 14.06 7.19 15.35
C PRO A 11 13.02 7.74 16.33
N ARG A 12 13.33 8.81 17.09
CA ARG A 12 12.44 9.32 18.16
C ARG A 12 11.01 9.63 17.68
N ALA A 13 10.86 10.11 16.44
CA ALA A 13 9.57 10.35 15.80
C ALA A 13 8.76 9.05 15.63
N SER A 14 9.42 7.95 15.27
CA SER A 14 8.82 6.63 15.11
C SER A 14 8.62 5.94 16.48
N ALA A 15 9.53 6.12 17.43
CA ALA A 15 9.49 5.49 18.74
C ALA A 15 8.25 5.90 19.57
N GLN A 16 7.78 7.15 19.44
CA GLN A 16 6.54 7.60 20.07
C GLN A 16 5.30 6.90 19.49
N ARG A 17 5.32 6.54 18.19
CA ARG A 17 4.23 5.84 17.51
C ARG A 17 4.27 4.32 17.68
N LEU A 18 5.46 3.72 17.82
CA LEU A 18 5.63 2.28 18.04
C LEU A 18 5.33 1.84 19.50
N GLY A 19 5.51 2.74 20.47
CA GLY A 19 5.42 2.42 21.90
C GLY A 19 4.02 2.05 22.40
N THR A 20 2.96 2.42 21.68
CA THR A 20 1.57 2.17 22.08
C THR A 20 0.98 0.87 21.55
N ASP A 21 1.48 0.33 20.44
CA ASP A 21 0.72 -0.65 19.64
C ASP A 21 1.41 -1.99 19.35
N LEU A 22 2.70 -2.13 19.64
CA LEU A 22 3.47 -3.32 19.30
C LEU A 22 3.73 -4.22 20.50
N THR A 23 2.89 -5.25 20.65
CA THR A 23 3.17 -6.43 21.48
C THR A 23 3.56 -7.60 20.58
N ARG A 24 4.42 -8.53 21.07
CA ARG A 24 4.88 -9.74 20.35
C ARG A 24 3.74 -10.53 19.71
N ARG A 25 2.57 -10.55 20.37
CA ARG A 25 1.35 -11.23 19.91
C ARG A 25 0.66 -10.52 18.74
N ARG A 26 0.78 -9.19 18.63
CA ARG A 26 0.29 -8.42 17.47
C ARG A 26 1.26 -8.48 16.30
N LEU A 27 2.57 -8.47 16.57
CA LEU A 27 3.60 -8.62 15.53
C LEU A 27 3.54 -10.01 14.84
N LEU A 28 3.33 -11.08 15.62
CA LEU A 28 3.15 -12.43 15.08
C LEU A 28 1.71 -12.72 14.64
N GLY A 29 0.73 -11.91 15.07
CA GLY A 29 -0.68 -12.02 14.68
C GLY A 29 -0.97 -11.45 13.29
N LEU A 30 -0.19 -10.47 12.83
CA LEU A 30 -0.31 -9.88 11.49
C LEU A 30 0.08 -10.85 10.35
N GLY A 31 0.67 -12.01 10.67
CA GLY A 31 0.99 -13.07 9.70
C GLY A 31 0.03 -14.27 9.68
N ALA A 32 -0.98 -14.35 10.56
CA ALA A 32 -1.66 -15.62 10.83
C ALA A 32 -3.19 -15.58 11.00
N THR A 33 -3.89 -14.55 10.50
CA THR A 33 -5.37 -14.57 10.39
C THR A 33 -5.82 -14.25 8.98
N GLY A 34 -5.60 -15.19 8.06
CA GLY A 34 -6.14 -15.15 6.69
C GLY A 34 -6.81 -16.45 6.21
N LEU A 35 -6.71 -17.55 6.96
CA LEU A 35 -7.25 -18.84 6.53
C LEU A 35 -7.90 -19.58 7.71
N ALA A 36 -9.21 -19.38 7.89
CA ALA A 36 -10.20 -20.39 8.32
C ALA A 36 -11.46 -19.70 8.87
N GLY A 37 -12.59 -19.83 8.18
CA GLY A 37 -13.88 -19.48 8.79
C GLY A 37 -15.08 -19.20 7.89
N LEU A 38 -15.19 -19.77 6.69
CA LEU A 38 -16.48 -19.77 5.96
C LEU A 38 -17.04 -21.20 5.92
N VAL A 39 -17.69 -21.61 7.01
CA VAL A 39 -18.60 -22.78 6.97
C VAL A 39 -19.98 -22.23 6.59
N VAL A 40 -20.28 -22.28 5.29
CA VAL A 40 -21.66 -22.10 4.80
C VAL A 40 -22.42 -23.37 5.14
N GLY A 41 -23.36 -23.27 6.08
CA GLY A 41 -24.30 -24.35 6.40
C GLY A 41 -25.39 -24.49 5.32
N PRO A 42 -25.90 -25.71 5.07
CA PRO A 42 -26.94 -25.96 4.07
C PRO A 42 -28.34 -25.82 4.69
N GLY A 43 -29.23 -25.14 3.96
CA GLY A 43 -30.68 -25.35 4.10
C GLY A 43 -31.48 -24.21 4.73
N LEU A 44 -32.25 -23.54 3.86
CA LEU A 44 -33.66 -23.10 4.03
C LEU A 44 -34.10 -22.61 2.64
N LEU A 45 -34.52 -23.52 1.76
CA LEU A 45 -35.92 -23.78 1.40
C LEU A 45 -36.67 -22.56 0.81
N ALA A 46 -36.71 -22.58 -0.53
CA ALA A 46 -37.91 -22.48 -1.37
C ALA A 46 -38.90 -21.32 -1.19
N ALA A 47 -39.01 -20.50 -2.24
CA ALA A 47 -40.31 -20.11 -2.78
C ALA A 47 -40.25 -20.09 -4.32
N CYS A 48 -41.05 -20.96 -4.94
CA CYS A 48 -41.44 -20.98 -6.34
C CYS A 48 -42.01 -19.59 -6.75
N GLY A 49 -41.95 -19.07 -7.97
CA GLY A 49 -42.16 -19.67 -9.30
C GLY A 49 -43.25 -18.84 -10.00
N GLY A 50 -43.13 -18.57 -11.31
CA GLY A 50 -44.20 -18.00 -12.12
C GLY A 50 -43.76 -16.95 -13.15
N ASP A 51 -44.03 -17.25 -14.41
CA ASP A 51 -43.72 -16.54 -15.65
C ASP A 51 -44.62 -15.31 -15.93
N ASP A 52 -44.30 -14.61 -17.03
CA ASP A 52 -45.09 -13.60 -17.78
C ASP A 52 -45.06 -12.10 -17.38
N GLY A 53 -44.32 -11.33 -18.19
CA GLY A 53 -44.88 -10.19 -18.95
C GLY A 53 -44.96 -8.79 -18.30
N GLY A 54 -44.21 -7.82 -18.87
CA GLY A 54 -44.67 -6.41 -18.95
C GLY A 54 -43.78 -5.32 -18.37
N SER A 55 -43.00 -4.70 -19.27
CA SER A 55 -42.43 -3.33 -19.29
C SER A 55 -42.71 -2.34 -18.14
N ALA A 56 -41.64 -1.76 -17.55
CA ALA A 56 -41.58 -0.34 -17.19
C ALA A 56 -40.12 0.09 -16.96
N GLY A 57 -39.75 1.21 -17.58
CA GLY A 57 -38.38 1.71 -17.65
C GLY A 57 -37.77 2.15 -16.32
N GLY A 58 -36.46 1.94 -16.22
CA GLY A 58 -35.58 2.60 -15.28
C GLY A 58 -34.26 2.85 -15.99
N THR A 59 -34.04 4.09 -16.43
CA THR A 59 -32.77 4.57 -16.95
C THR A 59 -31.73 4.52 -15.84
N SER A 60 -31.01 3.41 -15.70
CA SER A 60 -29.74 3.40 -15.00
C SER A 60 -28.68 3.89 -15.98
N GLY A 61 -28.32 5.16 -15.84
CA GLY A 61 -27.09 5.70 -16.42
C GLY A 61 -25.92 4.87 -15.90
N GLY A 62 -25.58 3.82 -16.64
CA GLY A 62 -24.30 3.14 -16.53
C GLY A 62 -23.26 4.13 -17.02
N GLY A 63 -22.69 4.88 -16.09
CA GLY A 63 -21.44 5.59 -16.31
C GLY A 63 -20.42 4.52 -16.72
N GLY A 64 -20.20 4.41 -18.02
CA GLY A 64 -19.15 3.59 -18.59
C GLY A 64 -17.82 4.08 -18.06
N GLY A 65 -17.33 3.43 -17.02
CA GLY A 65 -15.92 3.46 -16.67
C GLY A 65 -15.19 2.82 -17.83
N GLY A 66 -14.58 3.65 -18.68
CA GLY A 66 -13.88 3.23 -19.87
C GLY A 66 -12.89 2.12 -19.55
N GLY A 67 -13.20 0.91 -20.01
CA GLY A 67 -12.25 -0.19 -20.09
C GLY A 67 -11.17 0.20 -21.08
N GLY A 68 -10.12 0.84 -20.58
CA GLY A 68 -8.89 0.99 -21.33
C GLY A 68 -8.19 -0.36 -21.35
N ASN A 69 -8.08 -0.97 -22.53
CA ASN A 69 -7.15 -2.09 -22.82
C ASN A 69 -5.67 -1.64 -22.71
N GLY A 70 -5.35 -0.71 -21.81
CA GLY A 70 -4.01 -0.15 -21.62
C GLY A 70 -3.21 -0.99 -20.64
N THR A 71 -1.92 -1.13 -20.90
CA THR A 71 -0.95 -1.64 -19.93
C THR A 71 -0.73 -0.60 -18.83
N LEU A 72 -0.83 -0.99 -17.56
CA LEU A 72 -0.41 -0.15 -16.43
C LEU A 72 1.12 -0.24 -16.28
N ASN A 73 1.81 0.88 -16.39
CA ASN A 73 3.27 0.95 -16.24
C ASN A 73 3.62 1.40 -14.82
N LEU A 74 4.03 0.45 -13.99
CA LEU A 74 4.37 0.66 -12.59
C LEU A 74 5.89 0.82 -12.40
N PHE A 75 6.31 1.88 -11.74
CA PHE A 75 7.71 2.14 -11.39
C PHE A 75 7.90 2.03 -9.86
N THR A 76 8.62 1.03 -9.39
CA THR A 76 8.60 0.66 -7.96
C THR A 76 9.90 0.00 -7.47
N TRP A 77 9.95 -0.36 -6.19
CA TRP A 77 11.05 -1.10 -5.59
C TRP A 77 10.97 -2.58 -5.94
N ALA A 78 12.11 -3.27 -5.92
CA ALA A 78 12.12 -4.72 -5.99
C ALA A 78 11.34 -5.34 -4.81
N GLU A 79 10.64 -6.45 -5.07
CA GLU A 79 9.95 -7.27 -4.06
C GLU A 79 8.82 -6.57 -3.28
N TYR A 80 8.33 -5.41 -3.73
CA TYR A 80 7.23 -4.66 -3.09
C TYR A 80 5.81 -5.14 -3.44
N HIS A 81 5.69 -6.03 -4.42
CA HIS A 81 4.41 -6.55 -4.93
C HIS A 81 4.52 -8.05 -5.16
N SER A 82 3.54 -8.81 -4.68
CA SER A 82 3.42 -10.23 -5.01
C SER A 82 2.94 -10.39 -6.45
N GLN A 83 3.36 -11.47 -7.10
CA GLN A 83 2.88 -11.78 -8.46
C GLN A 83 1.35 -11.96 -8.47
N GLU A 84 0.80 -12.60 -7.44
CA GLU A 84 -0.65 -12.78 -7.28
C GLU A 84 -1.42 -11.46 -7.31
N LEU A 85 -0.88 -10.41 -6.66
CA LEU A 85 -1.51 -9.08 -6.69
C LEU A 85 -1.47 -8.49 -8.11
N LEU A 86 -0.33 -8.58 -8.79
CA LEU A 86 -0.18 -8.05 -10.16
C LEU A 86 -1.12 -8.76 -11.14
N ASP A 87 -1.32 -10.06 -10.97
CA ASP A 87 -2.21 -10.87 -11.81
C ASP A 87 -3.69 -10.45 -11.67
N VAL A 88 -4.12 -10.00 -10.49
CA VAL A 88 -5.47 -9.45 -10.27
C VAL A 88 -5.71 -8.17 -11.10
N PHE A 89 -4.67 -7.35 -11.29
CA PHE A 89 -4.74 -6.16 -12.16
C PHE A 89 -4.62 -6.50 -13.65
N GLY A 90 -4.15 -7.71 -13.98
CA GLY A 90 -4.00 -8.19 -15.35
C GLY A 90 -2.76 -7.61 -16.03
N ASN A 91 -2.93 -6.62 -16.90
CA ASN A 91 -1.87 -6.12 -17.77
C ASN A 91 -1.03 -5.03 -17.10
N VAL A 92 -0.08 -5.43 -16.26
CA VAL A 92 0.86 -4.53 -15.56
C VAL A 92 2.29 -4.78 -16.02
N THR A 93 2.99 -3.72 -16.44
CA THR A 93 4.44 -3.75 -16.67
C THR A 93 5.14 -3.10 -15.49
N VAL A 94 5.99 -3.87 -14.81
CA VAL A 94 6.75 -3.39 -13.64
C VAL A 94 8.18 -3.03 -14.07
N THR A 95 8.59 -1.81 -13.76
CA THR A 95 9.98 -1.39 -13.79
C THR A 95 10.46 -1.16 -12.38
N VAL A 96 11.61 -1.77 -12.03
CA VAL A 96 12.20 -1.63 -10.70
C VAL A 96 13.29 -0.56 -10.68
N TYR A 97 13.45 0.12 -9.55
CA TYR A 97 14.60 0.98 -9.24
C TYR A 97 15.19 0.62 -7.87
N SER A 98 16.43 1.06 -7.63
CA SER A 98 17.21 0.73 -6.44
C SER A 98 17.37 1.90 -5.45
N SER A 99 17.11 3.14 -5.89
CA SER A 99 17.07 4.31 -5.01
C SER A 99 16.10 5.38 -5.52
N ASN A 100 15.70 6.30 -4.63
CA ASN A 100 14.86 7.44 -5.04
C ASN A 100 15.62 8.38 -5.99
N GLU A 101 16.94 8.53 -5.82
CA GLU A 101 17.78 9.34 -6.72
C GLU A 101 17.81 8.77 -8.14
N GLU A 102 17.94 7.44 -8.28
CA GLU A 102 17.86 6.77 -9.57
C GLU A 102 16.49 7.01 -10.21
N ALA A 103 15.42 6.88 -9.43
CA ALA A 103 14.05 7.10 -9.90
C ALA A 103 13.84 8.54 -10.39
N ILE A 104 14.27 9.53 -9.62
CA ILE A 104 14.19 10.95 -9.98
C ILE A 104 14.97 11.23 -11.26
N ALA A 105 16.23 10.76 -11.34
CA ALA A 105 17.06 10.99 -12.51
C ALA A 105 16.41 10.42 -13.79
N LYS A 106 15.78 9.24 -13.69
CA LYS A 106 15.06 8.63 -14.82
C LYS A 106 13.83 9.43 -15.23
N LEU A 107 13.04 9.92 -14.27
CA LEU A 107 11.87 10.75 -14.54
C LEU A 107 12.26 12.11 -15.16
N GLN A 108 13.32 12.74 -14.65
CA GLN A 108 13.86 13.99 -15.17
C GLN A 108 14.39 13.83 -16.60
N ALA A 109 15.13 12.76 -16.87
CA ALA A 109 15.64 12.46 -18.22
C ALA A 109 14.51 12.30 -19.26
N ALA A 110 13.34 11.85 -18.82
CA ALA A 110 12.15 11.72 -19.66
C ALA A 110 11.25 12.98 -19.67
N GLY A 111 11.66 14.07 -19.01
CA GLY A 111 10.92 15.34 -18.98
C GLY A 111 9.50 15.21 -18.44
N GLY A 112 9.24 14.28 -17.51
CA GLY A 112 7.90 13.99 -17.00
C GLY A 112 7.02 13.11 -17.91
N THR A 113 7.52 12.70 -19.08
CA THR A 113 6.85 11.76 -20.01
C THR A 113 7.46 10.37 -19.97
N SER A 114 7.83 9.91 -18.77
CA SER A 114 8.58 8.67 -18.53
C SER A 114 7.90 7.37 -18.98
N GLY A 115 6.63 7.45 -19.38
CA GLY A 115 5.82 6.28 -19.73
C GLY A 115 5.40 5.47 -18.51
N PHE A 116 5.56 6.01 -17.30
CA PHE A 116 5.07 5.41 -16.06
C PHE A 116 3.77 6.07 -15.63
N ASP A 117 2.81 5.24 -15.22
CA ASP A 117 1.50 5.68 -14.75
C ASP A 117 1.51 5.86 -13.22
N VAL A 118 2.27 5.01 -12.51
CA VAL A 118 2.37 5.02 -11.04
C VAL A 118 3.82 4.84 -10.61
N ILE A 119 4.26 5.65 -9.63
CA ILE A 119 5.56 5.53 -8.96
C ILE A 119 5.38 5.38 -7.44
N ILE A 120 6.28 4.66 -6.77
CA ILE A 120 6.20 4.41 -5.31
C ILE A 120 7.44 4.96 -4.56
N PRO A 121 7.68 6.28 -4.58
CA PRO A 121 8.86 6.88 -3.96
C PRO A 121 8.73 6.92 -2.43
N THR A 122 9.85 7.16 -1.74
CA THR A 122 9.83 7.49 -0.32
C THR A 122 9.29 8.91 -0.12
N GLY A 123 8.41 9.09 0.87
CA GLY A 123 7.66 10.34 1.08
C GLY A 123 8.53 11.61 1.11
N THR A 124 9.72 11.56 1.71
CA THR A 124 10.63 12.72 1.81
C THR A 124 11.10 13.28 0.46
N TYR A 125 10.97 12.54 -0.63
CA TYR A 125 11.33 12.98 -1.98
C TYR A 125 10.16 13.63 -2.75
N ILE A 126 8.93 13.53 -2.25
CA ILE A 126 7.73 14.06 -2.89
C ILE A 126 7.80 15.58 -3.11
N PRO A 127 8.27 16.42 -2.15
CA PRO A 127 8.35 17.86 -2.36
C PRO A 127 9.24 18.23 -3.56
N GLN A 128 10.38 17.55 -3.72
CA GLN A 128 11.26 17.76 -4.87
C GLN A 128 10.58 17.31 -6.17
N MET A 129 10.00 16.10 -6.18
CA MET A 129 9.33 15.57 -7.36
C MET A 129 8.17 16.47 -7.83
N ALA A 130 7.39 17.02 -6.89
CA ALA A 130 6.30 17.94 -7.18
C ALA A 130 6.81 19.28 -7.72
N ALA A 131 7.87 19.84 -7.11
CA ALA A 131 8.48 21.09 -7.57
C ALA A 131 9.08 20.98 -8.97
N ASP A 132 9.67 19.83 -9.29
CA ASP A 132 10.25 19.53 -10.60
C ASP A 132 9.20 19.10 -11.64
N GLY A 133 7.91 19.03 -11.27
CA GLY A 133 6.82 18.64 -12.17
C GLY A 133 6.87 17.17 -12.60
N LEU A 134 7.51 16.30 -11.81
CA LEU A 134 7.66 14.87 -12.10
C LEU A 134 6.47 14.03 -11.66
N VAL A 135 5.63 14.57 -10.77
CA VAL A 135 4.39 13.96 -10.27
C VAL A 135 3.24 14.96 -10.38
N GLN A 136 2.02 14.43 -10.55
CA GLN A 136 0.79 15.23 -10.64
C GLN A 136 -0.04 15.09 -9.35
N THR A 137 -0.92 16.06 -9.12
CA THR A 137 -1.92 15.97 -8.07
C THR A 137 -2.90 14.84 -8.33
N LEU A 138 -3.33 14.15 -7.28
CA LEU A 138 -4.30 13.08 -7.32
C LEU A 138 -5.72 13.64 -7.41
N ASP A 139 -6.54 13.01 -8.26
CA ASP A 139 -7.98 13.16 -8.22
C ASP A 139 -8.56 12.23 -7.14
N LYS A 140 -8.80 12.78 -5.94
CA LYS A 140 -9.27 12.01 -4.77
C LYS A 140 -10.67 11.44 -4.96
N ASP A 141 -11.50 12.02 -5.82
CA ASP A 141 -12.85 11.51 -6.09
C ASP A 141 -12.80 10.15 -6.80
N ARG A 142 -11.68 9.84 -7.47
CA ARG A 142 -11.43 8.54 -8.12
C ARG A 142 -10.84 7.50 -7.17
N LEU A 143 -10.53 7.86 -5.93
CA LEU A 143 -9.92 7.00 -4.92
C LEU A 143 -10.98 6.54 -3.91
N ALA A 144 -11.95 5.73 -4.36
CA ALA A 144 -13.07 5.26 -3.54
C ALA A 144 -12.66 4.59 -2.22
N ASN A 145 -11.44 4.02 -2.16
CA ASN A 145 -10.90 3.33 -0.99
C ASN A 145 -9.95 4.20 -0.14
N PHE A 146 -9.79 5.49 -0.44
CA PHE A 146 -8.88 6.37 0.31
C PHE A 146 -9.23 6.48 1.79
N GLY A 147 -10.51 6.38 2.13
CA GLY A 147 -10.99 6.37 3.53
C GLY A 147 -10.57 5.15 4.36
N ASN A 148 -10.00 4.10 3.74
CA ASN A 148 -9.51 2.92 4.45
C ASN A 148 -8.11 3.12 5.05
N ILE A 149 -7.44 4.24 4.76
CA ILE A 149 -6.09 4.52 5.22
C ILE A 149 -6.16 5.00 6.67
N ASP A 150 -5.32 4.41 7.54
CA ASP A 150 -5.21 4.86 8.92
C ASP A 150 -4.76 6.34 8.95
N PRO A 151 -5.52 7.23 9.63
CA PRO A 151 -5.19 8.65 9.71
C PRO A 151 -3.77 8.96 10.19
N ILE A 152 -3.11 8.05 10.92
CA ILE A 152 -1.72 8.24 11.37
C ILE A 152 -0.71 8.36 10.21
N TYR A 153 -1.05 7.82 9.03
CA TYR A 153 -0.20 7.85 7.83
C TYR A 153 -0.58 8.99 6.86
N LEU A 154 -1.65 9.73 7.14
CA LEU A 154 -2.07 10.89 6.35
C LEU A 154 -1.41 12.17 6.88
N GLY A 155 -1.43 13.24 6.07
CA GLY A 155 -0.99 14.58 6.46
C GLY A 155 0.46 14.66 6.96
N GLN A 156 1.35 13.84 6.40
CA GLN A 156 2.76 13.86 6.77
C GLN A 156 3.43 15.16 6.26
N GLU A 157 4.56 15.55 6.87
CA GLU A 157 5.23 16.83 6.59
C GLU A 157 5.58 17.05 5.11
N TRP A 158 5.81 15.96 4.36
CA TRP A 158 6.14 15.99 2.95
C TRP A 158 4.94 16.11 1.99
N ASP A 159 3.72 15.86 2.47
CA ASP A 159 2.47 16.04 1.72
C ASP A 159 1.28 16.23 2.68
N PRO A 160 1.15 17.41 3.33
CA PRO A 160 0.16 17.63 4.38
C PRO A 160 -1.30 17.49 3.93
N GLY A 161 -1.57 17.71 2.63
CA GLY A 161 -2.90 17.55 2.03
C GLY A 161 -3.15 16.13 1.51
N ASN A 162 -2.12 15.28 1.41
CA ASN A 162 -2.14 14.08 0.56
C ASN A 162 -2.57 14.40 -0.88
N ASP A 163 -2.12 15.55 -1.41
CA ASP A 163 -2.51 16.02 -2.73
C ASP A 163 -1.76 15.30 -3.84
N TYR A 164 -0.60 14.73 -3.54
CA TYR A 164 0.24 14.00 -4.50
C TYR A 164 0.35 12.50 -4.18
N THR A 165 0.03 12.09 -2.95
CA THR A 165 0.37 10.75 -2.46
C THR A 165 -0.78 9.98 -1.84
N VAL A 166 -0.74 8.66 -2.05
CA VAL A 166 -1.49 7.66 -1.29
C VAL A 166 -0.49 6.82 -0.49
N PRO A 167 -0.57 6.77 0.85
CA PRO A 167 0.26 5.85 1.64
C PRO A 167 0.07 4.39 1.19
N LYS A 168 1.18 3.68 0.95
CA LYS A 168 1.19 2.26 0.58
C LYS A 168 1.77 1.40 1.71
N ASP A 169 3.08 1.50 1.90
CA ASP A 169 3.80 0.75 2.93
C ASP A 169 4.56 1.71 3.84
N TRP A 170 4.81 1.27 5.08
CA TRP A 170 5.66 1.96 6.03
C TRP A 170 6.53 0.93 6.75
N GLY A 171 7.66 1.39 7.29
CA GLY A 171 8.57 0.52 8.03
C GLY A 171 9.62 1.30 8.79
N SER A 172 10.59 0.57 9.32
CA SER A 172 11.77 1.14 9.96
C SER A 172 12.99 0.35 9.54
N THR A 173 14.09 1.04 9.26
CA THR A 173 15.39 0.40 9.17
C THR A 173 15.78 -0.05 10.58
N CYS A 174 16.25 -1.27 10.74
CA CYS A 174 16.68 -1.82 12.02
C CYS A 174 17.81 -2.85 11.83
N TRP A 175 18.46 -3.20 12.93
CA TRP A 175 19.38 -4.33 12.97
C TRP A 175 18.59 -5.62 13.19
N ILE A 176 18.85 -6.63 12.36
CA ILE A 176 18.41 -8.01 12.56
C ILE A 176 19.67 -8.85 12.72
N TYR A 177 19.76 -9.63 13.79
CA TYR A 177 20.94 -10.43 14.11
C TYR A 177 20.55 -11.82 14.62
N ASP A 178 21.48 -12.77 14.45
CA ASP A 178 21.34 -14.13 14.97
C ASP A 178 21.65 -14.16 16.47
N SER A 179 20.62 -14.38 17.29
CA SER A 179 20.74 -14.45 18.75
C SER A 179 21.51 -15.66 19.27
N SER A 180 21.77 -16.67 18.41
CA SER A 180 22.64 -17.80 18.78
C SER A 180 24.12 -17.42 18.74
N VAL A 181 24.47 -16.41 17.95
CA VAL A 181 25.85 -15.91 17.79
C VAL A 181 26.09 -14.71 18.70
N LEU A 182 25.16 -13.75 18.73
CA LEU A 182 25.25 -12.56 19.56
C LEU A 182 24.36 -12.71 20.80
N THR A 183 24.98 -13.06 21.92
CA THR A 183 24.26 -13.31 23.18
C THR A 183 23.99 -12.04 23.99
N GLU A 184 24.75 -10.97 23.75
CA GLU A 184 24.53 -9.67 24.37
C GLU A 184 23.46 -8.87 23.60
N PRO A 185 22.47 -8.25 24.28
CA PRO A 185 21.44 -7.47 23.61
C PRO A 185 22.00 -6.22 22.92
N LEU A 186 21.72 -6.04 21.62
CA LEU A 186 21.96 -4.76 20.95
C LEU A 186 20.94 -3.72 21.44
N ALA A 187 21.43 -2.72 22.17
CA ALA A 187 20.62 -1.65 22.75
C ALA A 187 20.82 -0.28 22.09
N THR A 188 21.83 -0.16 21.22
CA THR A 188 22.22 1.09 20.54
C THR A 188 22.57 0.83 19.08
N TRP A 189 22.60 1.90 18.28
CA TRP A 189 23.04 1.85 16.87
C TRP A 189 24.56 1.68 16.72
N GLN A 190 25.32 2.11 17.74
CA GLN A 190 26.75 1.88 17.91
C GLN A 190 26.96 0.55 18.64
#